data_AF-A0A535DE60-F1
#
_entry.id   AF-A0A535DE60-F1
#
_cell.length_a   1.000
_cell.length_b   1.000
_cell.length_c   1.000
_cell.angle_alpha   90.00
_cell.angle_beta   90.00
_cell.angle_gamma   90.00
#
_symmetry.space_group_name_H-M   'P 1'
#
loop_
_entity.id
_entity.type
_entity.pdbx_description
1 polymer ?
#
loop_
_entity_poly.entity_id
_entity_poly.type
_entity_poly.pdbx_seq_one_letter_code
_entity_poly.pdbx_strand_id
1 'polypeptide(L)'
;MDIRDLVRLRKAKDRMDREFDQPLDVPALARSAAMSTGHFSRSFKAAFGEGPYSYLMTRRIERAKALLRRGDMSVTDACFAVG
;
A
#
# COMPACT_ATOMS: atom_id res chain seq x y z
N MET A 1 -10.29 -12.65 13.68
CA MET A 1 -9.01 -11.93 13.61
C MET A 1 -8.63 -11.53 15.02
N ASP A 2 -7.44 -11.89 15.49
CA ASP A 2 -6.99 -11.53 16.84
C ASP A 2 -6.27 -10.15 16.86
N ILE A 3 -5.94 -9.64 18.06
CA ILE A 3 -5.26 -8.34 18.18
C ILE A 3 -3.84 -8.33 17.58
N ARG A 4 -3.15 -9.47 17.58
CA ARG A 4 -1.80 -9.60 17.02
C ARG A 4 -1.84 -9.54 15.50
N ASP A 5 -2.87 -10.15 14.89
CA ASP A 5 -3.12 -10.04 13.45
C ASP A 5 -3.36 -8.57 13.05
N LEU A 6 -4.21 -7.85 13.80
CA LEU A 6 -4.46 -6.43 13.53
C LEU A 6 -3.18 -5.58 13.64
N VAL A 7 -2.33 -5.83 14.63
CA VAL A 7 -1.03 -5.14 14.77
C VAL A 7 -0.12 -5.43 13.57
N ARG A 8 -0.05 -6.68 13.10
CA ARG A 8 0.75 -7.06 11.93
C ARG A 8 0.22 -6.43 10.64
N LEU A 9 -1.10 -6.44 10.44
CA LEU A 9 -1.75 -5.81 9.29
C LEU A 9 -1.56 -4.29 9.30
N ARG A 10 -1.65 -3.64 10.48
CA ARG A 10 -1.36 -2.21 10.63
C ARG A 10 0.08 -1.88 10.25
N LYS A 11 1.07 -2.64 10.74
CA LYS A 11 2.47 -2.46 10.36
C LYS A 11 2.70 -2.59 8.85
N ALA A 12 2.05 -3.56 8.22
CA ALA A 12 2.12 -3.72 6.77
C ALA A 12 1.51 -2.50 6.04
N LYS A 13 0.35 -2.02 6.48
CA LYS A 13 -0.28 -0.80 5.95
C LYS A 13 0.60 0.44 6.13
N ASP A 14 1.20 0.62 7.31
CA ASP A 14 2.08 1.76 7.61
C ASP A 14 3.33 1.74 6.73
N ARG A 15 3.86 0.55 6.43
CA ARG A 15 4.94 0.38 5.46
C ARG A 15 4.49 0.79 4.06
N MET A 16 3.32 0.32 3.61
CA MET A 16 2.77 0.72 2.31
C MET A 16 2.55 2.23 2.21
N ASP A 17 2.14 2.87 3.29
CA ASP A 17 1.93 4.33 3.34
C ASP A 17 3.23 5.13 3.27
N ARG A 18 4.33 4.58 3.79
CA ARG A 18 5.65 5.21 3.83
C ARG A 18 6.46 4.97 2.55
N GLU A 19 6.36 3.77 2.00
CA GLU A 19 7.17 3.26 0.90
C GLU A 19 6.32 3.08 -0.37
N PHE A 20 5.26 3.89 -0.55
CA PHE A 20 4.32 3.71 -1.67
C PHE A 20 5.01 3.83 -3.04
N ASP A 21 6.08 4.60 -3.12
CA ASP A 21 6.89 4.86 -4.33
C ASP A 21 7.91 3.74 -4.62
N GLN A 22 8.08 2.79 -3.71
CA GLN A 22 8.98 1.66 -3.88
C GLN A 22 8.26 0.49 -4.58
N PRO A 23 9.00 -0.43 -5.24
CA PRO A 23 8.43 -1.65 -5.83
C PRO A 23 8.01 -2.64 -4.74
N LEU A 24 6.96 -2.32 -3.99
CA LEU A 24 6.44 -3.14 -2.91
C LEU A 24 5.80 -4.43 -3.44
N ASP A 25 6.34 -5.55 -2.99
CA ASP A 25 5.85 -6.90 -3.28
C ASP A 25 4.83 -7.36 -2.21
N VAL A 26 3.59 -7.65 -2.62
CA VAL A 26 2.53 -8.11 -1.70
C VAL A 26 2.94 -9.39 -0.95
N PRO A 27 3.52 -10.41 -1.60
CA PRO A 27 4.18 -11.52 -0.92
C PRO A 27 5.21 -11.10 0.15
N ALA A 28 6.05 -10.09 -0.10
CA ALA A 28 6.99 -9.59 0.91
C ALA A 28 6.29 -8.96 2.12
N LEU A 29 5.22 -8.19 1.89
CA LEU A 29 4.38 -7.63 2.96
C LEU A 29 3.74 -8.76 3.78
N ALA A 30 3.20 -9.79 3.12
CA ALA A 30 2.63 -10.95 3.79
C ALA A 30 3.65 -11.69 4.65
N ARG A 31 4.87 -11.92 4.14
CA ARG A 31 5.98 -12.52 4.89
C ARG A 31 6.32 -11.70 6.15
N SER A 32 6.39 -10.37 6.03
CA SER A 32 6.64 -9.48 7.18
C SER A 32 5.53 -9.51 8.23
N ALA A 33 4.31 -9.84 7.82
CA ALA A 33 3.17 -10.04 8.70
C ALA A 33 3.03 -11.48 9.23
N ALA A 34 3.99 -12.38 8.93
CA ALA A 34 3.92 -13.81 9.26
C ALA A 34 2.64 -14.50 8.73
N MET A 35 2.23 -14.15 7.51
CA MET A 35 1.05 -14.69 6.83
C MET A 35 1.40 -15.20 5.44
N SER A 36 0.66 -16.21 4.97
CA SER A 36 0.66 -16.53 3.54
C SER A 36 0.02 -15.39 2.74
N THR A 37 0.40 -15.20 1.47
CA THR A 37 -0.11 -14.11 0.63
C THR A 37 -1.64 -14.12 0.53
N GLY A 38 -2.25 -15.30 0.39
CA GLY A 38 -3.71 -15.42 0.32
C GLY A 38 -4.40 -15.09 1.65
N HIS A 39 -3.84 -15.50 2.78
CA HIS A 39 -4.37 -15.14 4.10
C HIS A 39 -4.22 -13.63 4.33
N PHE A 40 -3.04 -13.07 4.05
CA PHE A 40 -2.76 -11.65 4.16
C PHE A 40 -3.75 -10.81 3.35
N SER A 41 -3.97 -11.13 2.08
CA SER A 41 -4.89 -10.35 1.24
C SER A 41 -6.33 -10.37 1.75
N ARG A 42 -6.83 -11.52 2.22
CA ARG A 42 -8.18 -11.63 2.80
C ARG A 42 -8.30 -10.87 4.12
N SER A 43 -7.31 -11.04 5.00
CA SER A 43 -7.27 -10.37 6.31
C SER A 43 -7.10 -8.86 6.18
N PHE A 44 -6.23 -8.40 5.29
CA PHE A 44 -6.06 -6.98 4.99
C PHE A 44 -7.37 -6.36 4.48
N LYS A 45 -8.05 -7.02 3.53
CA LYS A 45 -9.36 -6.56 3.05
C LYS A 45 -10.42 -6.54 4.15
N ALA A 46 -10.46 -7.57 4.99
CA ALA A 46 -11.40 -7.62 6.11
C ALA A 46 -11.15 -6.50 7.14
N ALA A 47 -9.88 -6.12 7.36
CA ALA A 47 -9.51 -5.08 8.31
C ALA A 47 -9.63 -3.64 7.76
N PHE A 48 -9.39 -3.44 6.46
CA PHE A 48 -9.24 -2.10 5.87
C PHE A 48 -10.19 -1.82 4.69
N GLY A 49 -11.08 -2.75 4.35
CA GLY A 49 -12.13 -2.58 3.33
C GLY A 49 -11.69 -2.91 1.89
N GLU A 50 -10.40 -2.83 1.58
CA GLU A 50 -9.86 -3.13 0.25
C GLU A 50 -8.61 -4.03 0.31
N GLY A 51 -8.30 -4.70 -0.81
CA GLY A 51 -7.11 -5.56 -0.89
C GLY A 51 -5.80 -4.75 -0.93
N PRO A 52 -4.66 -5.36 -0.57
CA PRO A 52 -3.39 -4.65 -0.45
C PRO A 52 -2.92 -4.02 -1.77
N TYR A 53 -3.12 -4.68 -2.92
CA TYR A 53 -2.79 -4.09 -4.22
C TYR A 53 -3.62 -2.84 -4.52
N SER A 54 -4.95 -2.93 -4.35
CA SER A 54 -5.87 -1.80 -4.53
C SER A 54 -5.49 -0.63 -3.62
N TYR A 55 -5.21 -0.93 -2.35
CA TYR A 55 -4.79 0.07 -1.38
C TYR A 55 -3.52 0.80 -1.82
N LEU A 56 -2.49 0.07 -2.26
CA LEU A 56 -1.24 0.67 -2.74
C LEU A 56 -1.49 1.56 -3.97
N MET A 57 -2.30 1.11 -4.92
CA MET A 57 -2.65 1.90 -6.11
C MET A 57 -3.40 3.18 -5.73
N THR A 58 -4.38 3.10 -4.83
CA THR A 58 -5.08 4.27 -4.29
C THR A 58 -4.10 5.28 -3.69
N ARG A 59 -3.13 4.81 -2.89
CA ARG A 59 -2.11 5.68 -2.30
C ARG A 59 -1.24 6.37 -3.35
N ARG A 60 -0.81 5.66 -4.39
CA ARG A 60 -0.02 6.23 -5.50
C ARG A 60 -0.81 7.28 -6.27
N ILE A 61 -2.07 6.98 -6.59
CA ILE A 61 -2.95 7.90 -7.31
C ILE A 61 -3.20 9.18 -6.50
N GLU A 62 -3.48 9.06 -5.21
CA GLU A 62 -3.69 10.24 -4.35
C GLU A 62 -2.42 11.09 -4.24
N ARG A 63 -1.24 10.47 -4.19
CA ARG A 63 0.03 11.21 -4.22
C ARG A 63 0.27 11.90 -5.56
N ALA A 64 0.01 11.22 -6.68
CA ALA A 64 0.16 11.78 -8.02
C ALA A 64 -0.78 12.99 -8.22
N LYS A 65 -2.04 12.88 -7.81
CA LYS A 65 -3.01 14.00 -7.82
C LYS A 65 -2.48 15.21 -7.03
N ALA A 66 -1.88 14.98 -5.86
CA ALA A 66 -1.32 16.05 -5.04
C ALA A 66 -0.12 16.74 -5.71
N LEU A 67 0.75 15.98 -6.39
CA LEU A 67 1.88 16.52 -7.15
C LEU A 67 1.41 17.35 -8.35
N LEU A 68 0.46 16.82 -9.13
CA LEU A 68 -0.09 17.51 -10.30
C LEU A 68 -0.80 18.81 -9.92
N ARG A 69 -1.52 18.84 -8.79
CA ARG A 69 -2.18 20.06 -8.29
C ARG A 69 -1.20 21.18 -7.93
N ARG A 70 0.07 20.89 -7.65
CA ARG A 70 1.08 21.94 -7.42
C ARG A 70 1.47 22.67 -8.69
N GLY A 71 1.31 22.06 -9.86
CA GLY A 71 1.53 22.69 -11.17
C GLY A 71 2.97 22.61 -11.72
N ASP A 72 3.92 22.08 -10.94
CA ASP A 72 5.35 22.09 -11.29
C ASP A 72 5.87 20.77 -11.89
N MET A 73 4.99 19.80 -12.15
CA MET A 73 5.37 18.47 -12.66
C MET A 73 4.50 18.05 -13.84
N SER A 74 5.12 17.41 -14.83
CA SER A 74 4.38 16.74 -15.90
C SER A 74 3.70 15.47 -15.40
N VAL A 75 2.74 14.95 -16.17
CA VAL A 75 2.09 13.65 -15.89
C VAL A 75 3.14 12.53 -15.86
N THR A 76 4.10 12.55 -16.78
CA THR A 76 5.18 11.56 -16.85
C THR A 76 6.05 11.58 -15.59
N ASP A 77 6.46 12.76 -15.14
CA ASP A 77 7.26 12.89 -13.91
C ASP A 77 6.46 12.44 -12.68
N ALA A 78 5.15 12.74 -12.65
CA ALA A 78 4.27 12.30 -11.57
C ALA A 78 4.12 10.78 -11.52
N CYS A 79 4.06 10.10 -12.67
CA CYS A 79 4.08 8.64 -12.73
C CYS A 79 5.37 8.07 -12.11
N PHE A 80 6.52 8.56 -12.54
CA PHE A 80 7.81 8.09 -12.00
C PHE A 80 7.98 8.37 -10.50
N ALA A 81 7.47 9.50 -10.01
CA ALA A 81 7.58 9.89 -8.61
C ALA A 81 6.74 9.04 -7.63
N VAL A 82 5.77 8.26 -8.13
CA VAL A 82 4.90 7.44 -7.28
C VAL A 82 5.07 5.93 -7.47
N GLY A 83 6.01 5.51 -8.33
CA GLY A 83 6.29 4.10 -8.63
C GLY A 83 5.41 3.55 -9.74
#